data_AF-A0A9E3TDS6-F1
#
_entry.id   AF-A0A9E3TDS6-F1
#
_cell.length_a   1.000
_cell.length_b   1.000
_cell.length_c   1.000
_cell.angle_alpha   90.00
_cell.angle_beta   90.00
_cell.angle_gamma   90.00
#
_symmetry.space_group_name_H-M   'P 1'
#
loop_
_entity.id
_entity.type
_entity.pdbx_description
1 polymer ?
#
loop_
_entity_poly.entity_id
_entity_poly.type
_entity_poly.pdbx_seq_one_letter_code
_entity_poly.pdbx_strand_id
1 'polypeptide(L)'
;MSDASNPYESTSVKPPMPSGKMEYMRSIHYVFENPNWVTNVLLVGVCILSTGIIPVLGQLVCVGYQFGIIEALHRRPNAQYPDFDFNKLMDYLVRGFWIFLVGLVVGLAMLPIIAGLAVVFAVLVGGAGAAGGDDGAAVALIVVVPILFVAMLAIGIAINMISVPFMLRAGLMQDFGAAFDFGFAKQFIRNTWKEMILCALFSMVAGMLAALIGMAMLCVGIYFTMAVVMLMQGHLILQLYELHLARGGDAVYLKPEVA
;
A
#
# COMPACT_ATOMS: atom_id res chain seq x y z
N MET A 1 41.10 -10.14 31.43
CA MET A 1 39.80 -10.85 31.38
C MET A 1 38.94 -10.11 30.36
N SER A 2 38.83 -10.67 29.15
CA SER A 2 37.99 -10.14 28.08
C SER A 2 36.55 -10.52 28.36
N ASP A 3 35.68 -9.53 28.49
CA ASP A 3 34.26 -9.76 28.70
C ASP A 3 33.61 -10.09 27.35
N ALA A 4 33.41 -11.40 27.14
CA ALA A 4 32.70 -11.95 26.01
C ALA A 4 31.26 -12.22 26.47
N SER A 5 30.32 -11.33 26.12
CA SER A 5 28.90 -11.63 25.85
C SER A 5 28.03 -10.38 25.96
N ASN A 6 28.02 -9.56 24.90
CA ASN A 6 26.79 -8.82 24.60
C ASN A 6 26.41 -9.04 23.13
N PRO A 7 25.57 -10.05 22.82
CA PRO A 7 25.07 -10.28 21.46
C PRO A 7 24.06 -9.20 21.01
N TYR A 8 23.80 -8.17 21.82
CA TYR A 8 22.97 -7.02 21.49
C TYR A 8 23.81 -5.75 21.27
N GLU A 9 25.02 -5.91 20.75
CA GLU A 9 25.72 -4.78 20.14
C GLU A 9 24.81 -4.25 19.03
N SER A 10 24.19 -3.10 19.30
CA SER A 10 23.20 -2.48 18.45
C SER A 10 23.84 -2.24 17.09
N THR A 11 23.56 -3.12 16.13
CA THR A 11 23.72 -2.80 14.73
C THR A 11 23.02 -1.47 14.55
N SER A 12 23.76 -0.48 14.07
CA SER A 12 23.32 0.91 13.99
C SER A 12 21.99 0.98 13.25
N VAL A 13 20.89 0.98 13.99
CA VAL A 13 19.56 1.24 13.45
C VAL A 13 19.60 2.70 13.07
N LYS A 14 19.93 2.96 11.80
CA LYS A 14 19.90 4.29 11.25
C LYS A 14 18.46 4.78 11.46
N PRO A 15 18.25 5.89 12.19
CA PRO A 15 16.92 6.34 12.53
C PRO A 15 16.09 6.51 11.25
N PRO A 16 14.84 6.01 11.16
CA PRO A 16 14.02 6.18 9.99
C PRO A 16 13.41 7.59 9.94
N MET A 17 14.28 8.58 9.77
CA MET A 17 14.03 9.97 9.36
C MET A 17 14.17 11.02 10.47
N PRO A 18 14.95 12.08 10.15
CA PRO A 18 14.37 13.28 9.56
C PRO A 18 15.25 13.82 8.42
N SER A 19 15.03 13.36 7.18
CA SER A 19 15.66 14.03 6.02
C SER A 19 14.70 14.91 5.22
N GLY A 20 13.39 14.86 5.55
CA GLY A 20 12.36 15.51 4.73
C GLY A 20 12.31 14.97 3.29
N LYS A 21 12.87 13.78 3.06
CA LYS A 21 12.98 13.14 1.75
C LYS A 21 12.54 11.68 1.85
N MET A 22 11.95 11.19 0.76
CA MET A 22 11.54 9.80 0.61
C MET A 22 12.75 8.89 0.37
N GLU A 23 12.78 7.74 1.03
CA GLU A 23 13.81 6.71 0.84
C GLU A 23 13.17 5.44 0.27
N TYR A 24 13.01 5.40 -1.06
CA TYR A 24 12.36 4.30 -1.76
C TYR A 24 13.09 2.97 -1.59
N MET A 25 14.42 2.93 -1.75
CA MET A 25 15.20 1.70 -1.58
C MET A 25 15.15 1.19 -0.14
N ARG A 26 15.06 2.10 0.85
CA ARG A 26 14.89 1.72 2.25
C ARG A 26 13.60 0.96 2.47
N SER A 27 12.51 1.30 1.77
CA SER A 27 11.23 0.57 1.89
C SER A 27 11.32 -0.91 1.50
N ILE A 28 12.24 -1.28 0.59
CA ILE A 28 12.51 -2.68 0.24
C ILE A 28 13.41 -3.31 1.31
N HIS A 29 14.56 -2.69 1.59
CA HIS A 29 15.53 -3.25 2.54
C HIS A 29 14.94 -3.47 3.92
N TYR A 30 14.08 -2.55 4.37
CA TYR A 30 13.39 -2.61 5.64
C TYR A 30 12.70 -3.94 5.91
N VAL A 31 12.09 -4.55 4.90
CA VAL A 31 11.42 -5.86 5.01
C VAL A 31 12.40 -6.95 5.45
N PHE A 32 13.68 -6.84 5.09
CA PHE A 32 14.70 -7.84 5.39
C PHE A 32 15.52 -7.51 6.65
N GLU A 33 15.27 -6.39 7.31
CA GLU A 33 16.00 -5.96 8.51
C GLU A 33 15.51 -6.63 9.80
N ASN A 34 14.29 -7.14 9.80
CA ASN A 34 13.76 -7.87 10.95
C ASN A 34 14.33 -9.30 10.94
N PRO A 35 14.89 -9.80 12.07
CA PRO A 35 15.44 -11.15 12.16
C PRO A 35 14.42 -12.25 11.78
N ASN A 36 13.14 -12.00 12.02
CA ASN A 36 12.01 -12.88 11.74
C ASN A 36 11.33 -12.56 10.40
N TRP A 37 12.00 -11.87 9.46
CA TRP A 37 11.41 -11.48 8.18
C TRP A 37 10.84 -12.66 7.40
N VAL A 38 11.51 -13.82 7.41
CA VAL A 38 11.03 -15.04 6.73
C VAL A 38 9.70 -15.46 7.31
N THR A 39 9.60 -15.55 8.65
CA THR A 39 8.37 -15.89 9.35
C THR A 39 7.27 -14.88 9.02
N ASN A 40 7.57 -13.59 9.10
CA ASN A 40 6.59 -12.54 8.80
C ASN A 40 6.08 -12.62 7.35
N VAL A 41 6.96 -12.80 6.37
CA VAL A 41 6.60 -12.96 4.95
C VAL A 41 5.82 -14.25 4.72
N LEU A 42 6.20 -15.35 5.37
CA LEU A 42 5.47 -16.62 5.27
C LEU A 42 4.05 -16.49 5.85
N LEU A 43 3.90 -15.90 7.04
CA LEU A 43 2.60 -15.76 7.70
C LEU A 43 1.69 -14.79 6.95
N VAL A 44 2.21 -13.65 6.50
CA VAL A 44 1.48 -12.73 5.62
C VAL A 44 1.13 -13.44 4.31
N GLY A 45 2.06 -14.18 3.70
CA GLY A 45 1.83 -14.95 2.48
C GLY A 45 0.72 -16.00 2.64
N VAL A 46 0.68 -16.71 3.77
CA VAL A 46 -0.40 -17.65 4.12
C VAL A 46 -1.73 -16.92 4.32
N CYS A 47 -1.73 -15.74 4.94
CA CYS A 47 -2.93 -14.92 5.04
C CYS A 47 -3.43 -14.50 3.65
N ILE A 48 -2.55 -14.07 2.74
CA ILE A 48 -2.96 -13.76 1.36
C ILE A 48 -3.47 -15.02 0.66
N LEU A 49 -2.81 -16.17 0.83
CA LEU A 49 -3.26 -17.45 0.24
C LEU A 49 -4.66 -17.85 0.75
N SER A 50 -4.99 -17.56 2.01
CA SER A 50 -6.30 -17.84 2.59
C SER A 50 -7.45 -17.12 1.89
N THR A 51 -7.16 -16.04 1.13
CA THR A 51 -8.17 -15.34 0.33
C THR A 51 -8.81 -16.22 -0.75
N GLY A 52 -8.13 -17.29 -1.18
CA GLY A 52 -8.69 -18.30 -2.08
C GLY A 52 -9.77 -19.18 -1.43
N ILE A 53 -9.84 -19.21 -0.10
CA ILE A 53 -10.82 -20.01 0.66
C ILE A 53 -11.90 -19.09 1.26
N ILE A 54 -11.48 -18.03 1.94
CA ILE A 54 -12.37 -17.04 2.57
C ILE A 54 -12.11 -15.71 1.89
N PRO A 55 -13.02 -15.24 1.02
CA PRO A 55 -12.89 -13.94 0.39
C PRO A 55 -12.69 -12.85 1.45
N VAL A 56 -11.77 -11.92 1.18
CA VAL A 56 -11.52 -10.70 1.98
C VAL A 56 -10.79 -10.91 3.32
N LEU A 57 -11.05 -11.98 4.07
CA LEU A 57 -10.52 -12.14 5.45
C LEU A 57 -8.99 -12.03 5.54
N GLY A 58 -8.27 -12.75 4.67
CA GLY A 58 -6.81 -12.68 4.62
C GLY A 58 -6.30 -11.26 4.33
N GLN A 59 -6.98 -10.53 3.43
CA GLN A 59 -6.62 -9.16 3.09
C GLN A 59 -6.85 -8.19 4.25
N LEU A 60 -7.91 -8.38 5.04
CA LEU A 60 -8.18 -7.55 6.23
C LEU A 60 -7.05 -7.68 7.26
N VAL A 61 -6.66 -8.92 7.59
CA VAL A 61 -5.58 -9.17 8.55
C VAL A 61 -4.26 -8.57 8.05
N CYS A 62 -3.94 -8.79 6.77
CA CYS A 62 -2.75 -8.25 6.12
C CYS A 62 -2.67 -6.72 6.17
N VAL A 63 -3.74 -6.04 5.76
CA VAL A 63 -3.82 -4.56 5.79
C VAL A 63 -3.82 -4.04 7.23
N GLY A 64 -4.51 -4.72 8.15
CA GLY A 64 -4.48 -4.40 9.57
C GLY A 64 -3.07 -4.48 10.16
N TYR A 65 -2.36 -5.56 9.88
CA TYR A 65 -0.96 -5.71 10.29
C TYR A 65 -0.07 -4.62 9.69
N GLN A 66 -0.23 -4.31 8.40
CA GLN A 66 0.49 -3.23 7.72
C GLN A 66 0.34 -1.87 8.45
N PHE A 67 -0.89 -1.51 8.84
CA PHE A 67 -1.14 -0.27 9.60
C PHE A 67 -0.78 -0.37 11.08
N GLY A 68 -0.71 -1.58 11.66
CA GLY A 68 -0.10 -1.83 12.96
C GLY A 68 1.40 -1.51 12.96
N ILE A 69 2.11 -1.90 11.89
CA ILE A 69 3.52 -1.54 11.70
C ILE A 69 3.70 -0.03 11.57
N ILE A 70 2.86 0.63 10.75
CA ILE A 70 2.92 2.09 10.56
C ILE A 70 2.77 2.80 11.91
N GLU A 71 1.78 2.42 12.72
CA GLU A 71 1.60 3.02 14.04
C GLU A 71 2.79 2.74 14.97
N ALA A 72 3.26 1.50 15.04
CA ALA A 72 4.36 1.11 15.92
C ALA A 72 5.64 1.90 15.59
N LEU A 73 5.97 2.02 14.30
CA LEU A 73 7.11 2.80 13.84
C LEU A 73 6.92 4.30 14.03
N HIS A 74 5.72 4.83 13.81
CA HIS A 74 5.46 6.26 14.06
C HIS A 74 5.65 6.60 15.55
N ARG A 75 5.18 5.74 16.46
CA ARG A 75 5.38 5.90 17.91
C ARG A 75 6.84 5.71 18.32
N ARG A 76 7.53 4.77 17.70
CA ARG A 76 8.90 4.38 18.03
C ARG A 76 9.73 4.29 16.76
N PRO A 77 10.20 5.43 16.21
CA PRO A 77 10.90 5.45 14.93
C PRO A 77 12.09 4.49 14.91
N ASN A 78 12.89 4.42 15.97
CA ASN A 78 14.10 3.61 15.99
C ASN A 78 13.87 2.13 16.33
N ALA A 79 12.62 1.68 16.44
CA ALA A 79 12.31 0.29 16.74
C ALA A 79 12.27 -0.57 15.47
N GLN A 80 12.52 -1.86 15.62
CA GLN A 80 12.18 -2.85 14.58
C GLN A 80 10.65 -2.93 14.44
N TYR A 81 10.14 -3.29 13.25
CA TYR A 81 8.69 -3.54 13.17
C TYR A 81 8.28 -4.70 14.07
N PRO A 82 7.06 -4.64 14.64
CA PRO A 82 6.48 -5.76 15.35
C PRO A 82 6.37 -6.98 14.44
N ASP A 83 6.64 -8.16 15.00
CA ASP A 83 6.42 -9.43 14.32
C ASP A 83 4.94 -9.72 14.10
N PHE A 84 4.65 -10.52 13.09
CA PHE A 84 3.32 -11.04 12.86
C PHE A 84 2.99 -12.07 13.94
N ASP A 85 1.92 -11.81 14.70
CA ASP A 85 1.50 -12.64 15.83
C ASP A 85 0.02 -13.02 15.67
N PHE A 86 -0.25 -14.33 15.63
CA PHE A 86 -1.62 -14.86 15.55
C PHE A 86 -2.46 -14.54 16.78
N ASN A 87 -1.85 -14.31 17.94
CA ASN A 87 -2.59 -13.88 19.13
C ASN A 87 -3.24 -12.51 18.96
N LYS A 88 -2.68 -11.68 18.07
CA LYS A 88 -3.18 -10.35 17.71
C LYS A 88 -4.02 -10.34 16.42
N LEU A 89 -4.40 -11.52 15.92
CA LEU A 89 -5.14 -11.64 14.66
C LEU A 89 -6.46 -10.87 14.69
N MET A 90 -7.15 -10.88 15.84
CA MET A 90 -8.38 -10.09 16.00
C MET A 90 -8.10 -8.58 15.92
N ASP A 91 -7.01 -8.10 16.52
CA ASP A 91 -6.64 -6.69 16.47
C ASP A 91 -6.31 -6.23 15.04
N TYR A 92 -5.58 -7.08 14.30
CA TYR A 92 -5.32 -6.86 12.88
C TYR A 92 -6.62 -6.87 12.08
N LEU A 93 -7.51 -7.83 12.33
CA LEU A 93 -8.79 -7.92 11.63
C LEU A 93 -9.65 -6.67 11.87
N VAL A 94 -9.79 -6.19 13.11
CA VAL A 94 -10.56 -4.98 13.43
C VAL A 94 -9.93 -3.76 12.75
N ARG A 95 -8.61 -3.62 12.80
CA ARG A 95 -7.91 -2.51 12.12
C ARG A 95 -8.12 -2.54 10.61
N GLY A 96 -7.94 -3.70 10.00
CA GLY A 96 -8.17 -3.91 8.57
C GLY A 96 -9.62 -3.68 8.17
N PHE A 97 -10.57 -4.03 9.03
CA PHE A 97 -12.00 -3.83 8.81
C PHE A 97 -12.36 -2.35 8.67
N TRP A 98 -11.81 -1.47 9.52
CA TRP A 98 -12.04 -0.02 9.38
C TRP A 98 -11.50 0.53 8.06
N ILE A 99 -10.29 0.12 7.69
CA ILE A 99 -9.66 0.53 6.42
C ILE A 99 -10.47 0.00 5.23
N PHE A 100 -10.97 -1.23 5.32
CA PHE A 100 -11.82 -1.83 4.31
C PHE A 100 -13.14 -1.08 4.15
N LEU A 101 -13.84 -0.73 5.24
CA LEU A 101 -15.09 0.04 5.17
C LEU A 101 -14.87 1.40 4.51
N VAL A 102 -13.81 2.11 4.87
CA VAL A 102 -13.46 3.40 4.24
C VAL A 102 -13.10 3.20 2.76
N GLY A 103 -12.29 2.18 2.46
CA GLY A 103 -11.94 1.79 1.10
C GLY A 103 -13.17 1.42 0.26
N LEU A 104 -14.18 0.79 0.86
CA LEU A 104 -15.44 0.45 0.21
C LEU A 104 -16.23 1.71 -0.15
N VAL A 105 -16.36 2.68 0.76
CA VAL A 105 -17.05 3.95 0.47
C VAL A 105 -16.32 4.74 -0.62
N VAL A 106 -15.00 4.87 -0.52
CA VAL A 106 -14.19 5.54 -1.55
C VAL A 106 -14.29 4.81 -2.88
N GLY A 107 -14.22 3.47 -2.86
CA GLY A 107 -14.36 2.63 -4.05
C GLY A 107 -15.73 2.77 -4.73
N LEU A 108 -16.81 2.77 -3.95
CA LEU A 108 -18.17 3.02 -4.46
C LEU A 108 -18.31 4.43 -5.04
N ALA A 109 -17.73 5.44 -4.41
CA ALA A 109 -17.73 6.82 -4.93
C ALA A 109 -16.94 6.94 -6.25
N MET A 110 -15.91 6.13 -6.44
CA MET A 110 -15.10 6.10 -7.67
C MET A 110 -15.70 5.21 -8.77
N LEU A 111 -16.68 4.36 -8.44
CA LEU A 111 -17.27 3.39 -9.37
C LEU A 111 -17.85 4.05 -10.65
N PRO A 112 -18.59 5.18 -10.59
CA PRO A 112 -19.08 5.84 -11.81
C PRO A 112 -17.96 6.30 -12.75
N ILE A 113 -16.82 6.74 -12.19
CA ILE A 113 -15.66 7.20 -12.96
C ILE A 113 -15.00 6.01 -13.66
N ILE A 114 -14.80 4.91 -12.93
CA ILE A 114 -14.22 3.68 -13.48
C ILE A 114 -15.14 3.08 -14.55
N ALA A 115 -16.46 3.00 -14.28
CA ALA A 115 -17.45 2.49 -15.21
C ALA A 115 -17.55 3.36 -16.46
N GLY A 116 -17.58 4.68 -16.31
CA GLY A 116 -17.57 5.62 -17.45
C GLY A 116 -16.35 5.43 -18.34
N LEU A 117 -15.16 5.27 -17.74
CA LEU A 117 -13.93 5.01 -18.48
C LEU A 117 -13.95 3.65 -19.19
N ALA A 118 -14.47 2.60 -18.55
CA ALA A 118 -14.62 1.29 -19.16
C ALA A 118 -15.59 1.31 -20.36
N VAL A 119 -16.68 2.08 -20.27
CA VAL A 119 -17.60 2.30 -21.39
C VAL A 119 -16.92 3.05 -22.53
N VAL A 120 -16.20 4.13 -22.25
CA VAL A 120 -15.40 4.85 -23.27
C VAL A 120 -14.41 3.90 -23.94
N PHE A 121 -13.73 3.07 -23.17
CA PHE A 121 -12.81 2.05 -23.70
C PHE A 121 -13.53 1.07 -24.63
N ALA A 122 -14.64 0.48 -24.18
CA ALA A 122 -15.41 -0.47 -24.97
C ALA A 122 -15.95 0.15 -26.27
N VAL A 123 -16.43 1.40 -26.22
CA VAL A 123 -16.95 2.13 -27.38
C VAL A 123 -15.84 2.48 -28.36
N LEU A 124 -14.70 2.99 -27.91
CA LEU A 124 -13.61 3.38 -28.81
C LEU A 124 -12.95 2.18 -29.47
N VAL A 125 -12.67 1.12 -28.71
CA VAL A 125 -12.05 -0.09 -29.25
C VAL A 125 -13.05 -0.89 -30.09
N GLY A 126 -14.26 -1.10 -29.59
CA GLY A 126 -15.31 -1.83 -30.31
C GLY A 126 -15.83 -1.10 -31.54
N GLY A 127 -15.98 0.23 -31.45
CA GLY A 127 -16.41 1.08 -32.56
C GLY A 127 -15.37 1.17 -33.67
N ALA A 128 -14.08 1.25 -33.33
CA ALA A 128 -13.01 1.23 -34.33
C ALA A 128 -12.96 -0.12 -35.07
N GLY A 129 -13.11 -1.24 -34.37
CA GLY A 129 -13.19 -2.56 -35.00
C GLY A 129 -14.44 -2.74 -35.87
N ALA A 130 -15.60 -2.25 -35.42
CA ALA A 130 -16.85 -2.37 -36.17
C ALA A 130 -16.89 -1.47 -37.43
N ALA A 131 -16.31 -0.27 -37.36
CA ALA A 131 -16.37 0.70 -38.46
C ALA A 131 -15.27 0.50 -39.53
N GLY A 132 -14.09 0.02 -39.14
CA GLY A 132 -12.92 -0.07 -40.03
C GLY A 132 -12.47 -1.48 -40.39
N GLY A 133 -13.15 -2.54 -39.92
CA GLY A 133 -12.71 -3.91 -40.14
C GLY A 133 -11.30 -4.16 -39.61
N ASP A 134 -10.46 -4.87 -40.36
CA ASP A 134 -9.07 -5.19 -39.96
C ASP A 134 -8.19 -3.92 -39.80
N ASP A 135 -8.37 -2.92 -40.66
CA ASP A 135 -7.63 -1.65 -40.57
C ASP A 135 -8.07 -0.82 -39.35
N GLY A 136 -9.37 -0.83 -39.04
CA GLY A 136 -9.92 -0.20 -37.85
C GLY A 136 -9.44 -0.86 -36.55
N ALA A 137 -9.33 -2.20 -36.54
CA ALA A 137 -8.76 -2.94 -35.44
C ALA A 137 -7.26 -2.63 -35.23
N ALA A 138 -6.50 -2.48 -36.31
CA ALA A 138 -5.08 -2.09 -36.24
C ALA A 138 -4.91 -0.68 -35.64
N VAL A 139 -5.71 0.29 -36.08
CA VAL A 139 -5.69 1.66 -35.51
C VAL A 139 -6.09 1.67 -34.04
N ALA A 140 -7.09 0.88 -33.66
CA ALA A 140 -7.49 0.74 -32.26
C ALA A 140 -6.32 0.24 -31.40
N LEU A 141 -5.61 -0.78 -31.87
CA LEU A 141 -4.53 -1.41 -31.11
C LEU A 141 -3.28 -0.53 -31.01
N ILE A 142 -2.93 0.19 -32.07
CA ILE A 142 -1.69 1.00 -32.13
C ILE A 142 -1.87 2.38 -31.47
N VAL A 143 -3.05 2.98 -31.56
CA VAL A 143 -3.27 4.37 -31.14
C VAL A 143 -4.21 4.46 -29.95
N VAL A 144 -5.41 3.88 -30.06
CA VAL A 144 -6.46 4.03 -29.05
C VAL A 144 -6.07 3.32 -27.75
N VAL A 145 -5.57 2.09 -27.84
CA VAL A 145 -5.21 1.28 -26.67
C VAL A 145 -4.08 1.93 -25.85
N PRO A 146 -2.95 2.40 -26.42
CA PRO A 146 -1.90 3.07 -25.62
C PRO A 146 -2.37 4.36 -24.95
N ILE A 147 -3.17 5.18 -25.65
CA ILE A 147 -3.72 6.42 -25.07
C ILE A 147 -4.63 6.09 -23.88
N LEU A 148 -5.52 5.11 -24.04
CA LEU A 148 -6.41 4.68 -22.97
C LEU A 148 -5.66 4.02 -21.81
N PHE A 149 -4.59 3.27 -22.10
CA PHE A 149 -3.71 2.70 -21.08
C PHE A 149 -3.07 3.81 -20.22
N VAL A 150 -2.52 4.85 -20.85
CA VAL A 150 -1.96 6.00 -20.14
C VAL A 150 -3.04 6.74 -19.33
N ALA A 151 -4.25 6.89 -19.88
CA ALA A 151 -5.37 7.50 -19.16
C ALA A 151 -5.81 6.68 -17.94
N MET A 152 -5.93 5.35 -18.08
CA MET A 152 -6.24 4.43 -16.98
C MET A 152 -5.15 4.47 -15.90
N LEU A 153 -3.88 4.52 -16.29
CA LEU A 153 -2.75 4.65 -15.37
C LEU A 153 -2.83 5.96 -14.59
N ALA A 154 -3.05 7.09 -15.27
CA ALA A 154 -3.18 8.40 -14.63
C ALA A 154 -4.35 8.44 -13.64
N ILE A 155 -5.51 7.88 -14.02
CA ILE A 155 -6.69 7.78 -13.15
C ILE A 155 -6.43 6.85 -11.96
N GLY A 156 -5.77 5.72 -12.17
CA GLY A 156 -5.40 4.79 -11.10
C GLY A 156 -4.49 5.45 -10.05
N ILE A 157 -3.51 6.23 -10.51
CA ILE A 157 -2.67 7.05 -9.62
C ILE A 157 -3.52 8.08 -8.87
N ALA A 158 -4.41 8.81 -9.55
CA ALA A 158 -5.28 9.79 -8.92
C ALA A 158 -6.21 9.18 -7.86
N ILE A 159 -6.80 8.02 -8.14
CA ILE A 159 -7.62 7.27 -7.18
C ILE A 159 -6.77 6.86 -5.97
N ASN A 160 -5.58 6.30 -6.20
CA ASN A 160 -4.68 5.94 -5.11
C ASN A 160 -4.32 7.16 -4.25
N MET A 161 -4.05 8.30 -4.89
CA MET A 161 -3.73 9.53 -4.18
C MET A 161 -4.85 10.02 -3.27
N ILE A 162 -6.11 9.89 -3.72
CA ILE A 162 -7.27 10.25 -2.93
C ILE A 162 -7.48 9.25 -1.79
N SER A 163 -7.29 7.95 -2.04
CA SER A 163 -7.54 6.89 -1.07
C SER A 163 -6.56 6.88 0.11
N VAL A 164 -5.27 7.12 -0.13
CA VAL A 164 -4.20 7.03 0.89
C VAL A 164 -4.50 7.82 2.17
N PRO A 165 -4.84 9.13 2.15
CA PRO A 165 -5.10 9.88 3.38
C PRO A 165 -6.30 9.36 4.18
N PHE A 166 -7.37 8.91 3.50
CA PHE A 166 -8.53 8.33 4.17
C PHE A 166 -8.21 6.98 4.81
N MET A 167 -7.50 6.11 4.09
CA MET A 167 -7.04 4.82 4.62
C MET A 167 -6.08 4.99 5.79
N LEU A 168 -5.18 5.99 5.71
CA LEU A 168 -4.25 6.32 6.78
C LEU A 168 -4.98 6.72 8.06
N ARG A 169 -5.96 7.62 7.97
CA ARG A 169 -6.78 7.98 9.13
C ARG A 169 -7.59 6.80 9.65
N ALA A 170 -8.21 6.02 8.77
CA ALA A 170 -8.97 4.84 9.17
C ALA A 170 -8.11 3.83 9.94
N GLY A 171 -6.89 3.58 9.46
CA GLY A 171 -5.97 2.61 10.07
C GLY A 171 -5.38 3.07 11.40
N LEU A 172 -5.12 4.36 11.55
CA LEU A 172 -4.50 4.95 12.75
C LEU A 172 -5.53 5.36 13.83
N MET A 173 -6.66 5.94 13.43
CA MET A 173 -7.73 6.33 14.36
C MET A 173 -8.62 5.16 14.76
N GLN A 174 -8.71 4.12 13.91
CA GLN A 174 -9.67 3.03 14.06
C GLN A 174 -11.13 3.50 14.25
N ASP A 175 -11.48 4.60 13.57
CA ASP A 175 -12.81 5.20 13.57
C ASP A 175 -13.24 5.50 12.14
N PHE A 176 -14.43 5.04 11.77
CA PHE A 176 -14.95 5.18 10.41
C PHE A 176 -15.33 6.62 10.05
N GLY A 177 -16.01 7.33 10.95
CA GLY A 177 -16.51 8.68 10.65
C GLY A 177 -15.38 9.70 10.60
N ALA A 178 -14.45 9.62 11.56
CA ALA A 178 -13.31 10.50 11.66
C ALA A 178 -12.26 10.27 10.55
N ALA A 179 -12.37 9.17 9.79
CA ALA A 179 -11.52 8.92 8.64
C ALA A 179 -11.81 9.90 7.48
N PHE A 180 -13.07 10.31 7.28
CA PHE A 180 -13.51 11.18 6.17
C PHE A 180 -13.29 12.67 6.42
N ASP A 181 -12.08 13.04 6.80
CA ASP A 181 -11.66 14.44 6.96
C ASP A 181 -11.07 14.97 5.65
N PHE A 182 -11.91 15.66 4.88
CA PHE A 182 -11.50 16.26 3.60
C PHE A 182 -10.49 17.41 3.78
N GLY A 183 -10.47 18.07 4.94
CA GLY A 183 -9.50 19.11 5.25
C GLY A 183 -8.10 18.52 5.34
N PHE A 184 -7.97 17.46 6.16
CA PHE A 184 -6.75 16.67 6.25
C PHE A 184 -6.37 16.07 4.89
N ALA A 185 -7.29 15.42 4.17
CA ALA A 185 -6.97 14.79 2.89
C ALA A 185 -6.42 15.78 1.86
N LYS A 186 -7.03 16.98 1.77
CA LYS A 186 -6.56 18.06 0.90
C LYS A 186 -5.18 18.56 1.31
N GLN A 187 -4.94 18.77 2.60
CA GLN A 187 -3.65 19.21 3.12
C GLN A 187 -2.58 18.13 2.89
N PHE A 188 -2.91 16.86 3.12
CA PHE A 188 -2.04 15.71 2.87
C PHE A 188 -1.60 15.67 1.42
N ILE A 189 -2.56 15.62 0.48
CA ILE A 189 -2.27 15.61 -0.96
C ILE A 189 -1.45 16.84 -1.35
N ARG A 190 -1.85 18.04 -0.95
CA ARG A 190 -1.10 19.26 -1.28
C ARG A 190 0.35 19.19 -0.78
N ASN A 191 0.54 18.64 0.42
CA ASN A 191 1.85 18.56 1.04
C ASN A 191 2.70 17.43 0.45
N THR A 192 2.17 16.39 -0.18
CA THR A 192 2.95 15.20 -0.60
C THR A 192 2.67 14.70 -2.03
N TRP A 193 1.93 15.44 -2.87
CA TRP A 193 1.45 14.95 -4.17
C TRP A 193 2.57 14.41 -5.09
N LYS A 194 3.73 15.06 -5.12
CA LYS A 194 4.86 14.61 -5.96
C LYS A 194 5.37 13.26 -5.49
N GLU A 195 5.54 13.12 -4.18
CA GLU A 195 6.00 11.90 -3.55
C GLU A 195 4.98 10.78 -3.66
N MET A 196 3.68 11.09 -3.61
CA MET A 196 2.61 10.11 -3.84
C MET A 196 2.63 9.55 -5.27
N ILE A 197 2.85 10.39 -6.29
CA ILE A 197 3.01 9.93 -7.68
C ILE A 197 4.24 9.02 -7.80
N LEU A 198 5.38 9.45 -7.24
CA LEU A 198 6.61 8.66 -7.25
C LEU A 198 6.46 7.34 -6.48
N CYS A 199 5.78 7.34 -5.33
CA CYS A 199 5.44 6.12 -4.60
C CYS A 199 4.56 5.19 -5.43
N ALA A 200 3.52 5.71 -6.09
CA ALA A 200 2.64 4.90 -6.93
C ALA A 200 3.39 4.26 -8.09
N LEU A 201 4.24 5.02 -8.79
CA LEU A 201 5.09 4.49 -9.88
C LEU A 201 6.10 3.46 -9.37
N PHE A 202 6.75 3.74 -8.22
CA PHE A 202 7.70 2.83 -7.61
C PHE A 202 7.01 1.51 -7.19
N SER A 203 5.86 1.59 -6.52
CA SER A 203 5.06 0.42 -6.14
C SER A 203 4.55 -0.36 -7.36
N MET A 204 4.23 0.31 -8.47
CA MET A 204 3.84 -0.35 -9.73
C MET A 204 5.00 -1.17 -10.31
N VAL A 205 6.20 -0.58 -10.41
CA VAL A 205 7.39 -1.30 -10.91
C VAL A 205 7.77 -2.44 -9.96
N ALA A 206 7.80 -2.19 -8.65
CA ALA A 206 8.08 -3.22 -7.65
C ALA A 206 7.05 -4.36 -7.70
N GLY A 207 5.77 -4.04 -7.84
CA GLY A 207 4.69 -5.02 -8.00
C GLY A 207 4.83 -5.84 -9.29
N MET A 208 5.19 -5.21 -10.41
CA MET A 208 5.43 -5.92 -11.67
C MET A 208 6.60 -6.89 -11.55
N LEU A 209 7.72 -6.46 -10.97
CA LEU A 209 8.89 -7.32 -10.74
C LEU A 209 8.56 -8.46 -9.77
N ALA A 210 7.86 -8.16 -8.68
CA ALA A 210 7.40 -9.15 -7.72
C ALA A 210 6.48 -10.20 -8.38
N ALA A 211 5.56 -9.77 -9.25
CA ALA A 211 4.70 -10.68 -9.99
C ALA A 211 5.48 -11.59 -10.94
N LEU A 212 6.46 -11.05 -11.70
CA LEU A 212 7.32 -11.84 -12.59
C LEU A 212 8.13 -12.89 -11.81
N ILE A 213 8.75 -12.47 -10.70
CA ILE A 213 9.52 -13.34 -9.82
C ILE A 213 8.62 -14.41 -9.17
N GLY A 214 7.42 -14.01 -8.73
CA GLY A 214 6.42 -14.90 -8.14
C GLY A 214 5.90 -15.95 -9.12
N MET A 215 5.69 -15.58 -10.39
CA MET A 215 5.33 -16.52 -11.45
C MET A 215 6.46 -17.51 -11.73
N ALA A 216 7.72 -17.05 -11.76
CA ALA A 216 8.89 -17.93 -11.92
C ALA A 216 9.03 -18.95 -10.77
N MET A 217 8.58 -18.59 -9.57
CA MET A 217 8.55 -19.47 -8.39
C MET A 217 7.27 -20.34 -8.32
N LEU A 218 7.01 -21.11 -9.38
CA LEU A 218 5.92 -22.09 -9.48
C LEU A 218 4.51 -21.53 -9.23
N CYS A 219 4.27 -20.26 -9.57
CA CYS A 219 3.02 -19.51 -9.31
C CYS A 219 2.63 -19.33 -7.83
N VAL A 220 3.00 -20.23 -6.93
CA VAL A 220 2.77 -20.10 -5.48
C VAL A 220 3.64 -18.98 -4.90
N GLY A 221 4.81 -18.73 -5.49
CA GLY A 221 5.69 -17.62 -5.11
C GLY A 221 5.05 -16.22 -5.21
N ILE A 222 3.94 -16.08 -5.96
CA ILE A 222 3.24 -14.80 -6.06
C ILE A 222 2.71 -14.31 -4.71
N TYR A 223 2.23 -15.21 -3.85
CA TYR A 223 1.67 -14.84 -2.55
C TYR A 223 2.74 -14.28 -1.60
N PHE A 224 3.94 -14.88 -1.63
CA PHE A 224 5.06 -14.45 -0.80
C PHE A 224 5.74 -13.18 -1.32
N THR A 225 5.85 -13.03 -2.64
CA THR A 225 6.36 -11.79 -3.24
C THR A 225 5.40 -10.62 -3.02
N MET A 226 4.08 -10.86 -3.07
CA MET A 226 3.07 -9.86 -2.70
C MET A 226 3.13 -9.47 -1.23
N ALA A 227 3.44 -10.40 -0.32
CA ALA A 227 3.66 -10.06 1.09
C ALA A 227 4.83 -9.08 1.27
N VAL A 228 5.92 -9.25 0.52
CA VAL A 228 7.06 -8.29 0.51
C VAL A 228 6.61 -6.92 -0.01
N VAL A 229 5.87 -6.88 -1.13
CA VAL A 229 5.35 -5.62 -1.70
C VAL A 229 4.42 -4.91 -0.72
N MET A 230 3.59 -5.64 0.02
CA MET A 230 2.69 -5.09 1.03
C MET A 230 3.46 -4.43 2.19
N LEU A 231 4.48 -5.11 2.72
CA LEU A 231 5.31 -4.55 3.80
C LEU A 231 6.10 -3.32 3.34
N MET A 232 6.66 -3.38 2.12
CA MET A 232 7.30 -2.25 1.46
C MET A 232 6.33 -1.07 1.32
N GLN A 233 5.09 -1.32 0.89
CA GLN A 233 4.06 -0.30 0.77
C GLN A 233 3.71 0.32 2.13
N GLY A 234 3.65 -0.47 3.21
CA GLY A 234 3.45 0.04 4.57
C GLY A 234 4.51 1.06 4.95
N HIS A 235 5.78 0.75 4.67
CA HIS A 235 6.89 1.66 4.93
C HIS A 235 6.84 2.94 4.07
N LEU A 236 6.40 2.84 2.81
CA LEU A 236 6.21 4.03 1.95
C LEU A 236 5.08 4.93 2.47
N ILE A 237 3.97 4.35 2.94
CA ILE A 237 2.86 5.11 3.53
C ILE A 237 3.32 5.82 4.81
N LEU A 238 4.10 5.14 5.66
CA LEU A 238 4.71 5.77 6.83
C LEU A 238 5.59 6.97 6.42
N GLN A 239 6.50 6.79 5.45
CA GLN A 239 7.35 7.89 5.00
C GLN A 239 6.55 9.08 4.47
N LEU A 240 5.47 8.83 3.71
CA LEU A 240 4.56 9.89 3.25
C LEU A 240 3.90 10.62 4.41
N TYR A 241 3.50 9.90 5.47
CA TYR A 241 2.92 10.50 6.66
C TYR A 241 3.94 11.36 7.41
N GLU A 242 5.15 10.86 7.67
CA GLU A 242 6.21 11.65 8.29
C GLU A 242 6.58 12.89 7.47
N LEU A 243 6.60 12.76 6.14
CA LEU A 243 6.86 13.89 5.25
C LEU A 243 5.76 14.94 5.33
N HIS A 244 4.49 14.50 5.44
CA HIS A 244 3.37 15.41 5.64
C HIS A 244 3.53 16.21 6.94
N LEU A 245 3.87 15.54 8.05
CA LEU A 245 4.12 16.18 9.34
C LEU A 245 5.31 17.14 9.29
N ALA A 246 6.42 16.73 8.67
CA ALA A 246 7.61 17.57 8.50
C ALA A 246 7.34 18.84 7.67
N ARG A 247 6.32 18.81 6.80
CA ARG A 247 5.84 19.96 6.02
C ARG A 247 4.77 20.79 6.75
N GLY A 248 4.59 20.60 8.05
CA GLY A 248 3.60 21.33 8.86
C GLY A 248 2.16 20.85 8.64
N GLY A 249 1.99 19.58 8.26
CA GLY A 249 0.69 18.92 8.17
C GLY A 249 0.13 18.54 9.54
N ASP A 250 -1.18 18.30 9.60
CA ASP A 250 -1.87 17.94 10.83
C ASP A 250 -1.56 16.49 11.22
N ALA A 251 -1.37 16.23 12.52
CA ALA A 251 -1.17 14.88 13.03
C ALA A 251 -2.49 14.12 13.15
N VAL A 252 -2.47 12.86 12.74
CA VAL A 252 -3.58 11.93 12.97
C VAL A 252 -3.56 11.51 14.44
N TYR A 253 -4.69 11.68 15.10
CA TYR A 253 -4.85 11.22 16.48
C TYR A 253 -4.77 9.70 16.57
N LEU A 254 -3.88 9.19 17.42
CA LEU A 254 -3.75 7.76 17.65
C LEU A 254 -4.57 7.34 18.86
N LYS A 255 -5.22 6.18 18.78
CA LYS A 255 -5.87 5.56 19.94
C LYS A 255 -4.82 5.29 21.04
N PRO A 256 -5.09 5.55 22.33
CA PRO A 256 -4.14 5.20 23.39
C PRO A 256 -3.80 3.70 23.36
N GLU A 257 -2.55 3.35 23.66
CA GLU A 257 -2.19 1.95 23.91
C GLU A 257 -3.03 1.45 25.10
N VAL A 258 -3.82 0.40 24.88
CA VAL A 258 -4.50 -0.27 25.99
C VAL A 258 -3.42 -1.06 26.71
N ALA A 259 -3.13 -0.68 27.96
CA ALA A 259 -2.13 -1.30 28.81
C ALA A 259 -2.48 -2.77 29.14
#